data_AF-A0A7W1X8L0-F1
#
_entry.id   AF-A0A7W1X8L0-F1
#
_cell.length_a   1.000
_cell.length_b   1.000
_cell.length_c   1.000
_cell.angle_alpha   90.00
_cell.angle_beta   90.00
_cell.angle_gamma   90.00
#
_symmetry.space_group_name_H-M   'P 1'
#
loop_
_entity.id
_entity.type
_entity.pdbx_description
1 polymer ?
#
loop_
_entity_poly.entity_id
_entity_poly.type
_entity_poly.pdbx_seq_one_letter_code
_entity_poly.pdbx_strand_id
1 'polypeptide(L)' 'MATRIQTYCVLYRDRRTDEARAITVDAPNARAAENKVKALRGNVEIIAVSVS' A
#
# COMPACT_ATOMS: atom_id res chain seq x y z
N MET A 1 15.44 13.32 -15.06
CA MET A 1 14.55 13.38 -13.88
C MET A 1 14.53 11.99 -13.25
N ALA A 2 15.22 11.76 -12.12
CA ALA A 2 15.19 10.46 -11.44
C ALA A 2 14.00 10.44 -10.46
N THR A 3 13.10 9.47 -10.60
CA THR A 3 11.95 9.33 -9.72
C THR A 3 12.43 8.87 -8.35
N ARG A 4 12.35 9.74 -7.34
CA ARG A 4 12.75 9.43 -5.96
C ARG A 4 11.84 8.34 -5.40
N ILE A 5 12.41 7.19 -5.05
CA ILE A 5 11.71 6.10 -4.36
C ILE A 5 11.68 6.43 -2.86
N GLN A 6 10.50 6.26 -2.25
CA GLN A 6 10.27 6.41 -0.81
C GLN A 6 9.59 5.15 -0.28
N THR A 7 9.76 4.91 1.01
CA THR A 7 9.14 3.79 1.70
C THR A 7 7.78 4.24 2.25
N TYR A 8 6.74 3.48 1.94
CA TYR A 8 5.37 3.76 2.37
C TYR A 8 4.84 2.63 3.25
N CYS A 9 4.21 2.98 4.36
CA CYS A 9 3.37 2.07 5.13
C CYS A 9 1.93 2.18 4.63
N VAL A 10 1.37 1.06 4.18
CA VAL A 10 0.00 0.96 3.65
C VAL A 10 -0.82 0.11 4.60
N LEU A 11 -1.82 0.72 5.23
CA LEU A 11 -2.84 0.03 6.00
C LEU A 11 -3.98 -0.38 5.06
N TYR A 12 -4.29 -1.67 5.02
CA TYR A 12 -5.35 -2.22 4.21
C TYR A 12 -6.21 -3.19 5.02
N ARG A 13 -7.46 -3.39 4.59
CA ARG A 13 -8.37 -4.40 5.11
C ARG A 13 -8.56 -5.49 4.08
N ASP A 14 -8.37 -6.74 4.48
CA ASP A 14 -8.72 -7.88 3.64
C ASP A 14 -10.23 -8.09 3.68
N ARG A 15 -10.91 -8.03 2.53
CA ARG A 15 -12.37 -8.17 2.47
C ARG A 15 -12.86 -9.61 2.71
N ARG A 16 -11.96 -10.60 2.65
CA ARG A 16 -12.31 -12.01 2.92
C ARG A 16 -12.36 -12.32 4.40
N THR A 17 -11.49 -11.70 5.17
CA THR A 17 -11.35 -11.94 6.61
C THR A 17 -11.81 -10.77 7.47
N ASP A 18 -12.11 -9.62 6.85
CA ASP A 18 -12.37 -8.32 7.50
C ASP A 18 -11.22 -7.83 8.42
N GLU A 19 -10.03 -8.42 8.27
CA GLU A 19 -8.86 -8.07 9.09
C GLU A 19 -8.12 -6.86 8.51
N ALA A 20 -7.78 -5.90 9.38
CA ALA A 20 -6.86 -4.81 9.07
C ALA A 20 -5.40 -5.26 9.22
N ARG A 21 -4.58 -4.98 8.21
CA ARG A 21 -3.15 -5.33 8.15
C ARG A 21 -2.35 -4.19 7.56
N ALA A 22 -1.10 -4.06 7.98
CA ALA A 22 -0.15 -3.09 7.42
C ALA A 22 0.91 -3.80 6.58
N ILE A 23 1.35 -3.16 5.50
CA ILE A 23 2.49 -3.60 4.69
C ILE A 23 3.34 -2.40 4.30
N THR A 24 4.65 -2.59 4.37
CA THR A 24 5.62 -1.58 3.93
C THR A 24 6.04 -1.87 2.51
N VAL A 25 5.98 -0.87 1.63
CA VAL A 25 6.37 -0.99 0.22
C VAL A 25 7.17 0.22 -0.24
N ASP A 26 8.22 -0.02 -1.02
CA ASP A 26 8.93 1.04 -1.72
C ASP A 26 8.21 1.42 -3.02
N ALA A 27 7.93 2.71 -3.16
CA ALA A 27 7.20 3.29 -4.29
C ALA A 27 7.64 4.74 -4.57
N PRO A 28 7.48 5.21 -5.81
CA PRO A 28 7.77 6.61 -6.16
C PRO A 28 6.77 7.62 -5.61
N ASN A 29 5.56 7.18 -5.24
CA ASN A 29 4.51 8.01 -4.64
C ASN A 29 3.45 7.10 -3.96
N ALA A 30 2.57 7.71 -3.16
CA ALA A 30 1.50 7.01 -2.45
C ALA A 30 0.60 6.18 -3.38
N ARG A 31 0.25 6.70 -4.56
CA ARG A 31 -0.63 5.99 -5.50
C ARG A 31 0.01 4.73 -6.07
N ALA A 32 1.32 4.77 -6.32
CA ALA A 32 2.08 3.60 -6.72
C ALA A 32 2.17 2.58 -5.58
N ALA A 33 2.31 3.03 -4.32
CA ALA A 33 2.26 2.15 -3.15
C ALA A 33 0.90 1.43 -3.04
N GLU A 34 -0.22 2.15 -3.15
CA GLU A 34 -1.57 1.56 -3.15
C GLU A 34 -1.76 0.52 -4.24
N ASN A 35 -1.38 0.86 -5.48
CA ASN A 35 -1.53 -0.03 -6.62
C ASN A 35 -0.69 -1.30 -6.43
N LYS A 36 0.51 -1.19 -5.86
CA LYS A 36 1.37 -2.33 -5.56
C LYS A 36 0.73 -3.24 -4.51
N VAL A 37 0.12 -2.69 -3.47
CA VAL A 37 -0.60 -3.48 -2.45
C VAL A 37 -1.85 -4.16 -3.03
N LYS A 38 -2.64 -3.45 -3.83
CA LYS A 38 -3.80 -4.02 -4.55
C LYS A 38 -3.38 -5.16 -5.48
N ALA A 39 -2.24 -5.01 -6.18
CA ALA A 39 -1.70 -6.06 -7.04
C ALA A 39 -1.21 -7.28 -6.25
N LEU A 40 -0.63 -7.08 -5.06
CA LEU A 40 -0.09 -8.16 -4.21
C LEU A 40 -1.16 -8.94 -3.44
N ARG A 41 -2.22 -8.26 -2.97
CA ARG A 41 -3.24 -8.84 -2.08
C ARG A 41 -4.60 -9.02 -2.75
N GLY A 42 -4.81 -8.47 -3.93
CA GLY A 42 -6.06 -8.59 -4.67
C GLY A 42 -7.20 -7.83 -4.00
N ASN A 43 -8.23 -8.55 -3.55
CA ASN A 43 -9.50 -7.99 -3.05
C ASN A 43 -9.37 -7.35 -1.65
N VAL A 44 -8.64 -6.23 -1.59
CA VAL A 44 -8.38 -5.47 -0.38
C VAL A 44 -8.89 -4.04 -0.51
N GLU A 45 -9.24 -3.44 0.62
CA GLU A 45 -9.59 -2.04 0.74
C GLU A 45 -8.43 -1.29 1.39
N ILE A 46 -7.95 -0.21 0.78
CA ILE A 46 -6.89 0.61 1.38
C ILE A 46 -7.54 1.58 2.38
N ILE A 47 -7.09 1.53 3.63
CA ILE A 47 -7.58 2.40 4.70
C ILE A 47 -6.74 3.67 4.77
N ALA A 48 -5.41 3.54 4.76
CA ALA A 48 -4.49 4.66 4.87
C ALA A 48 -3.14 4.35 4.23
N VAL A 49 -2.46 5.40 3.76
CA VAL A 49 -1.09 5.35 3.25
C VAL A 49 -0.28 6.48 3.86
N SER A 50 0.84 6.15 4.49
CA SER A 50 1.77 7.11 5.08
C SER A 50 3.18 6.89 4.57
N VAL A 51 3.92 7.97 4.31
CA VAL A 51 5.38 7.90 4.07
C VAL A 51 6.05 7.60 5.41
N SER A 52 7.02 6.67 5.42
CA SER A 52 7.91 6.42 6.57
C SER A 52 9.27 7.08 6.36
#